data_AF-A0A3D3MF88-F1
#
_entry.id   AF-A0A3D3MF88-F1
#
_cell.length_a   1.000
_cell.length_b   1.000
_cell.length_c   1.000
_cell.angle_alpha   90.00
_cell.angle_beta   90.00
_cell.angle_gamma   90.00
#
_symmetry.space_group_name_H-M   'P 1'
#
loop_
_entity.id
_entity.type
_entity.pdbx_description
1 polymer ?
#
loop_
_entity_poly.entity_id
_entity_poly.type
_entity_poly.pdbx_seq_one_letter_code
_entity_poly.pdbx_strand_id
1 'polypeptide(L)'
;MEILSNKETASYERAAKRVKELKEFYGNLTSYCIVISFLAFLNITTSPGYLWFLWPMLGWGIGVAFHAVNVFGIGKSWEENKIRELMNEEKGKTKTL
;
A
#
# COMPACT_ATOMS: atom_id res chain seq x y z
N MET A 1 18.48 -9.95 28.56
CA MET A 1 17.10 -10.38 28.29
C MET A 1 16.22 -9.23 27.77
N GLU A 2 16.53 -7.95 28.06
CA GLU A 2 15.80 -6.77 27.56
C GLU A 2 15.88 -6.54 26.04
N ILE A 3 16.98 -6.94 25.40
CA ILE A 3 17.20 -6.78 23.95
C ILE A 3 16.26 -7.63 23.09
N LEU A 4 15.71 -8.73 23.62
CA LEU A 4 14.72 -9.56 22.91
C LEU A 4 13.34 -8.90 22.95
N SER A 5 12.94 -8.35 24.10
CA SER A 5 11.68 -7.62 24.28
C SER A 5 11.58 -6.44 23.32
N ASN A 6 12.63 -5.60 23.21
CA ASN A 6 12.61 -4.44 22.30
C ASN A 6 12.58 -4.82 20.80
N LYS A 7 13.20 -5.95 20.42
CA LYS A 7 13.15 -6.44 19.04
C LYS A 7 11.79 -7.04 18.70
N GLU A 8 11.19 -7.80 19.61
CA GLU A 8 9.87 -8.37 19.44
C GLU A 8 8.78 -7.28 19.43
N THR A 9 8.86 -6.28 20.31
CA THR A 9 7.93 -5.14 20.29
C THR A 9 8.05 -4.31 19.02
N ALA A 10 9.26 -4.00 18.56
CA ALA A 10 9.47 -3.26 17.30
C ALA A 10 9.01 -4.06 16.07
N SER A 11 9.20 -5.38 16.07
CA SER A 11 8.68 -6.29 15.05
C SER A 11 7.14 -6.32 15.05
N TYR A 12 6.54 -6.46 16.23
CA TYR A 12 5.10 -6.50 16.41
C TYR A 12 4.43 -5.17 16.03
N GLU A 13 5.04 -4.04 16.39
CA GLU A 13 4.55 -2.71 16.05
C GLU A 13 4.60 -2.46 14.53
N ARG A 14 5.66 -2.91 13.85
CA ARG A 14 5.75 -2.87 12.39
C ARG A 14 4.67 -3.74 11.73
N ALA A 15 4.47 -4.97 12.22
CA ALA A 15 3.43 -5.86 11.72
C ALA A 15 2.03 -5.29 11.96
N ALA A 16 1.75 -4.75 13.14
CA ALA A 16 0.48 -4.12 13.49
C ALA A 16 0.20 -2.88 12.63
N LYS A 17 1.21 -2.04 12.37
CA LYS A 17 1.11 -0.89 11.48
C LYS A 17 0.74 -1.30 10.06
N ARG A 18 1.38 -2.35 9.53
CA ARG A 18 1.06 -2.90 8.20
C ARG A 18 -0.38 -3.42 8.11
N VAL A 19 -0.86 -4.11 9.13
CA VAL A 19 -2.25 -4.61 9.17
C VAL A 19 -3.25 -3.45 9.24
N LYS A 20 -2.93 -2.40 10.00
CA LYS A 20 -3.77 -1.20 10.08
C LYS A 20 -3.87 -0.49 8.72
N GLU A 21 -2.73 -0.28 8.05
CA GLU A 21 -2.67 0.30 6.70
C GLU A 21 -3.45 -0.55 5.69
N LEU A 22 -3.35 -1.89 5.76
CA LEU A 22 -4.17 -2.80 4.94
C LEU A 22 -5.66 -2.59 5.18
N LYS A 23 -6.08 -2.54 6.45
CA LYS A 23 -7.50 -2.42 6.82
C LYS A 23 -8.09 -1.10 6.31
N GLU A 24 -7.34 0.00 6.46
CA GLU A 24 -7.72 1.31 5.93
C GLU A 24 -7.82 1.30 4.39
N PHE A 25 -6.86 0.66 3.72
CA PHE A 25 -6.88 0.48 2.27
C PHE A 25 -8.11 -0.31 1.79
N TYR A 26 -8.37 -1.47 2.38
CA TYR A 26 -9.53 -2.31 2.02
C TYR A 26 -10.86 -1.59 2.28
N GLY A 27 -10.94 -0.79 3.34
CA GLY A 27 -12.10 0.06 3.60
C GLY A 27 -12.34 1.07 2.49
N ASN A 28 -11.29 1.80 2.08
CA ASN A 28 -11.38 2.77 1.00
C ASN A 28 -11.67 2.12 -0.36
N LEU A 29 -11.01 1.00 -0.67
CA LEU A 29 -11.23 0.24 -1.91
C LEU A 29 -12.67 -0.30 -2.00
N THR A 30 -13.20 -0.84 -0.90
CA THR A 30 -14.58 -1.34 -0.85
C THR A 30 -15.57 -0.21 -1.09
N SER A 31 -15.37 0.93 -0.40
CA SER A 31 -16.19 2.13 -0.61
C SER A 31 -16.14 2.61 -2.06
N TYR A 32 -14.94 2.68 -2.63
CA TYR A 32 -14.72 3.02 -4.03
C TYR A 32 -15.49 2.09 -4.98
N CYS A 33 -15.38 0.77 -4.81
CA CYS A 33 -16.10 -0.19 -5.65
C CYS A 33 -17.62 -0.02 -5.56
N ILE A 34 -18.17 0.17 -4.36
CA ILE A 34 -19.61 0.35 -4.15
C ILE A 34 -20.10 1.65 -4.79
N VAL A 35 -19.43 2.77 -4.50
CA VAL A 35 -19.80 4.10 -4.99
C VAL A 35 -19.70 4.17 -6.51
N ILE A 36 -18.59 3.70 -7.09
CA ILE A 36 -18.41 3.70 -8.55
C ILE A 36 -19.43 2.79 -9.25
N SER A 37 -19.75 1.62 -8.68
CA SER A 37 -20.79 0.74 -9.25
C SER A 37 -22.16 1.40 -9.22
N PHE A 38 -22.50 2.07 -8.11
CA PHE A 38 -23.74 2.82 -7.98
C PHE A 38 -23.82 4.00 -8.99
N LEU A 39 -22.73 4.76 -9.13
CA LEU A 39 -22.62 5.86 -10.09
C LEU A 39 -22.70 5.37 -11.54
N ALA A 40 -22.05 4.25 -11.85
CA ALA A 40 -22.11 3.63 -13.17
C ALA A 40 -23.54 3.20 -13.52
N PHE A 41 -24.25 2.56 -12.57
CA PHE A 41 -25.64 2.18 -12.74
C PHE A 41 -26.55 3.39 -12.98
N LEU A 42 -26.40 4.45 -12.18
CA LEU A 42 -27.14 5.70 -12.37
C LEU A 42 -26.82 6.37 -13.70
N ASN A 43 -25.56 6.37 -14.11
CA ASN A 43 -25.13 6.98 -15.35
C ASN A 43 -25.76 6.29 -16.57
N ILE A 44 -25.71 4.96 -16.61
CA ILE A 44 -26.30 4.16 -17.69
C ILE A 44 -27.81 4.35 -17.74
N THR A 45 -28.46 4.48 -16.57
CA THR A 45 -29.92 4.65 -16.48
C THR A 45 -30.38 6.05 -16.87
N THR A 46 -29.67 7.11 -16.46
CA THR A 46 -30.10 8.50 -16.64
C THR A 46 -29.55 9.14 -17.92
N SER A 47 -28.33 8.79 -18.32
CA SER A 47 -27.67 9.41 -19.48
C SER A 47 -26.65 8.45 -20.12
N PRO A 48 -27.13 7.43 -20.85
CA PRO A 48 -26.25 6.46 -21.51
C PRO A 48 -25.35 7.08 -22.59
N GLY A 49 -25.68 8.28 -23.09
CA GLY A 49 -24.87 9.00 -24.08
C GLY A 49 -23.66 9.75 -23.50
N TYR A 50 -23.57 9.91 -22.18
CA TYR A 50 -22.46 10.63 -21.54
C TYR A 50 -22.02 9.94 -20.25
N LEU A 51 -20.87 9.24 -20.32
CA LEU A 51 -20.31 8.42 -19.25
C LEU A 51 -19.61 9.27 -18.16
N TRP A 52 -20.34 10.17 -17.52
CA TRP A 52 -19.80 11.07 -16.49
C TRP A 52 -19.21 10.34 -15.28
N PHE A 53 -19.62 9.10 -15.00
CA PHE A 53 -19.08 8.30 -13.88
C PHE A 53 -17.57 8.01 -14.01
N LEU A 54 -17.01 8.13 -15.22
CA LEU A 54 -15.57 8.02 -15.47
C LEU A 54 -14.76 9.10 -14.74
N TRP A 55 -15.32 10.29 -14.54
CA TRP A 55 -14.62 11.38 -13.85
C TRP A 55 -14.38 11.07 -12.36
N PRO A 56 -15.41 10.70 -11.56
CA PRO A 56 -15.22 10.18 -10.20
C PRO A 56 -14.33 8.94 -10.15
N MET A 57 -14.51 8.00 -11.10
CA MET A 57 -13.71 6.78 -11.17
C MET A 57 -12.22 7.09 -11.32
N LEU A 58 -11.84 7.90 -12.30
CA LEU A 58 -10.43 8.23 -12.53
C LEU A 58 -9.87 9.11 -11.40
N GLY A 59 -10.59 10.15 -10.98
CA GLY A 59 -10.12 11.06 -9.94
C GLY A 59 -9.89 10.34 -8.60
N TRP A 60 -10.86 9.54 -8.15
CA TRP A 60 -10.74 8.83 -6.87
C TRP A 60 -9.90 7.55 -7.00
N GLY A 61 -9.98 6.88 -8.15
CA GLY A 61 -9.25 5.65 -8.46
C GLY A 61 -7.74 5.85 -8.46
N ILE A 62 -7.24 7.02 -8.88
CA ILE A 62 -5.82 7.36 -8.76
C ILE A 62 -5.39 7.36 -7.28
N GLY A 63 -6.17 7.98 -6.40
CA GLY A 63 -5.88 7.99 -4.96
C GLY A 63 -5.85 6.60 -4.34
N VAL A 64 -6.80 5.74 -4.73
CA VAL A 64 -6.83 4.33 -4.32
C VAL A 64 -5.61 3.57 -4.86
N ALA A 65 -5.22 3.79 -6.12
CA ALA A 65 -4.05 3.15 -6.73
C ALA A 65 -2.75 3.56 -6.02
N PHE A 66 -2.57 4.84 -5.68
CA PHE A 66 -1.42 5.29 -4.89
C PHE A 66 -1.37 4.61 -3.52
N HIS A 67 -2.51 4.50 -2.83
CA HIS A 67 -2.60 3.82 -1.55
C HIS A 67 -2.28 2.32 -1.70
N ALA A 68 -2.74 1.68 -2.78
CA ALA A 68 -2.43 0.29 -3.11
C ALA A 68 -0.92 0.07 -3.28
N VAL A 69 -0.25 0.92 -4.05
CA VAL A 69 1.21 0.84 -4.26
C VAL A 69 1.97 1.00 -2.93
N ASN A 70 1.53 1.91 -2.07
CA ASN A 70 2.14 2.14 -0.76
C ASN A 70 1.96 0.92 0.18
N VAL A 71 0.78 0.32 0.18
CA VAL A 71 0.44 -0.83 1.02
C VAL A 71 1.09 -2.13 0.53
N PHE A 72 0.91 -2.47 -0.75
CA PHE A 72 1.46 -3.67 -1.37
C PHE A 72 2.95 -3.56 -1.67
N GLY A 73 3.52 -2.35 -1.63
CA GLY A 73 4.94 -2.16 -1.36
C GLY A 73 5.86 -2.78 -2.40
N ILE A 74 5.63 -2.49 -3.69
CA ILE A 74 6.57 -2.84 -4.76
C ILE A 74 7.98 -2.28 -4.43
N GLY A 75 8.07 -1.14 -3.71
CA GLY A 75 9.33 -0.54 -3.27
C GLY A 75 9.94 -1.09 -1.98
N LYS A 76 9.14 -1.47 -0.97
CA LYS A 76 9.66 -1.83 0.37
C LYS A 76 10.49 -3.11 0.37
N SER A 77 10.08 -4.11 -0.40
CA SER A 77 10.86 -5.35 -0.58
C SER A 77 12.18 -5.10 -1.29
N TRP A 78 12.18 -4.23 -2.31
CA TRP A 78 13.38 -3.83 -3.03
C TRP A 78 14.32 -3.02 -2.15
N GLU A 79 13.79 -2.09 -1.36
CA GLU A 79 14.54 -1.23 -0.44
C GLU A 79 15.21 -2.05 0.69
N GLU A 80 14.48 -2.96 1.33
CA GLU A 80 15.05 -3.87 2.34
C GLU A 80 16.15 -4.76 1.75
N ASN A 81 15.97 -5.27 0.52
CA ASN A 81 17.01 -6.04 -0.15
C ASN A 81 18.25 -5.19 -0.46
N LYS A 82 18.09 -3.94 -0.90
CA LYS A 82 19.21 -3.06 -1.21
C LYS A 82 19.98 -2.63 0.03
N ILE A 83 19.29 -2.34 1.14
CA ILE A 83 19.91 -2.08 2.44
C ILE A 83 20.72 -3.30 2.91
N ARG A 84 20.18 -4.51 2.73
CA ARG A 84 20.85 -5.75 3.11
C ARG A 84 22.09 -6.04 2.26
N GLU A 85 22.06 -5.68 0.98
CA GLU A 85 23.18 -5.80 0.04
C GLU A 85 24.32 -4.87 0.46
N LEU A 86 24.05 -3.57 0.68
CA LEU A 86 25.04 -2.59 1.11
C LEU A 86 25.69 -2.94 2.47
N MET A 87 24.90 -3.40 3.44
CA MET A 87 25.43 -3.88 4.73
C MET A 87 26.34 -5.11 4.58
N ASN A 88 26.06 -5.99 3.62
CA ASN A 88 26.92 -7.15 3.36
C ASN A 88 28.20 -6.75 2.63
N GLU A 89 28.14 -5.77 1.72
CA GLU A 89 29.32 -5.20 1.06
C GLU A 89 30.26 -4.52 2.07
N GLU A 90 29.73 -3.75 3.03
CA GLU A 90 30.55 -3.16 4.11
C GLU A 90 31.22 -4.24 4.97
N LYS A 91 30.48 -5.27 5.40
CA LYS A 91 31.03 -6.37 6.19
C LYS A 91 32.10 -7.18 5.45
N GLY A 92 32.01 -7.27 4.12
CA GLY A 92 33.03 -7.91 3.29
C GLY A 92 34.33 -7.11 3.20
N LYS A 93 34.23 -5.78 3.10
CA LYS A 93 35.39 -4.88 3.04
C LYS A 93 36.14 -4.76 4.38
N THR A 94 35.44 -4.84 5.51
CA THR A 94 36.10 -4.80 6.84
C THR A 94 36.85 -6.09 7.20
N LYS A 95 36.53 -7.23 6.58
CA LYS A 95 37.23 -8.51 6.83
C LYS A 95 38.49 -8.72 5.98
N THR A 96 38.74 -7.82 5.03
CA THR A 96 39.87 -7.90 4.09
C THR A 96 40.99 -6.88 4.39
N LEU A 97 40.86 -6.14 5.50
CA LEU A 97 41.91 -5.33 6.13
C LEU A 97 42.33 -5.99 7.45
#